data_AF-A0A523EZ05-F1
#
_entry.id   AF-A0A523EZ05-F1
#
_cell.length_a   1.000
_cell.length_b   1.000
_cell.length_c   1.000
_cell.angle_alpha   90.00
_cell.angle_beta   90.00
_cell.angle_gamma   90.00
#
_symmetry.space_group_name_H-M   'P 1'
#
loop_
_entity.id
_entity.type
_entity.pdbx_description
1 polymer ?
#
loop_
_entity_poly.entity_id
_entity_poly.type
_entity_poly.pdbx_seq_one_letter_code
_entity_poly.pdbx_strand_id
1 'polypeptide(L)'
;VVPATIELAGAEIELVSMFSREMRLKQALEKIADDYDFVLIDCPPSLGLLTINGLAAADEVLIPIQCEYYALEGVTQLTHNIDRITSNLNPQLKIEGVLLTMFDGRTTLAADVVEQVRKHFKETTYKTVIPRTVRLSEAPSYGEPIEAYDRMSRGAIAYRELAKEFRRRHGRT
;
A
#
# COMPACT_ATOMS: atom_id res chain seq x y z
N VAL A 1 -10.58 0.78 -12.73
CA VAL A 1 -10.75 0.16 -11.39
C VAL A 1 -11.29 -1.24 -11.60
N VAL A 2 -10.56 -2.27 -11.18
CA VAL A 2 -11.12 -3.63 -11.09
C VAL A 2 -11.81 -3.73 -9.72
N PRO A 3 -13.11 -4.03 -9.64
CA PRO A 3 -13.82 -3.99 -8.37
C PRO A 3 -13.38 -5.14 -7.46
N ALA A 4 -13.14 -4.84 -6.18
CA ALA A 4 -12.97 -5.85 -5.13
C ALA A 4 -14.37 -6.38 -4.72
N THR A 5 -14.94 -7.27 -5.52
CA THR A 5 -16.23 -7.92 -5.22
C THR A 5 -16.03 -9.14 -4.31
N ILE A 6 -17.12 -9.69 -3.77
CA ILE A 6 -17.10 -11.00 -3.08
C ILE A 6 -16.47 -12.09 -3.97
N GLU A 7 -16.61 -11.96 -5.29
CA GLU A 7 -16.04 -12.90 -6.26
C GLU A 7 -14.50 -12.91 -6.20
N LEU A 8 -13.86 -11.82 -5.77
CA LEU A 8 -12.41 -11.78 -5.56
C LEU A 8 -11.96 -12.75 -4.46
N ALA A 9 -12.79 -12.99 -3.43
CA ALA A 9 -12.51 -14.01 -2.43
C ALA A 9 -12.62 -15.43 -3.00
N GLY A 10 -13.51 -15.66 -3.98
CA GLY A 10 -13.60 -16.92 -4.73
C GLY A 10 -12.41 -17.15 -5.66
N ALA A 11 -11.81 -16.08 -6.19
CA ALA A 11 -10.67 -16.15 -7.08
C ALA A 11 -9.47 -16.87 -6.44
N GLU A 12 -9.25 -16.75 -5.12
CA GLU A 12 -8.18 -17.51 -4.45
C GLU A 12 -8.35 -19.03 -4.61
N ILE A 13 -9.58 -19.53 -4.51
CA ILE A 13 -9.88 -20.96 -4.63
C ILE A 13 -9.64 -21.43 -6.07
N GLU A 14 -10.09 -20.64 -7.05
CA GLU A 14 -9.90 -20.96 -8.47
C GLU A 14 -8.42 -20.98 -8.87
N LEU A 15 -7.65 -19.99 -8.39
CA LEU A 15 -6.22 -19.86 -8.63
C LEU A 15 -5.43 -21.09 -8.13
N VAL A 16 -5.87 -21.79 -7.08
CA VAL A 16 -5.15 -22.96 -6.55
C VAL A 16 -4.87 -24.02 -7.63
N SER A 17 -5.84 -24.22 -8.53
CA SER A 17 -5.78 -25.23 -9.59
C SER A 17 -5.05 -24.78 -10.86
N MET A 18 -4.70 -23.50 -10.96
CA MET A 18 -4.11 -22.93 -12.16
C MET A 18 -2.61 -23.14 -12.24
N PHE A 19 -2.11 -23.38 -13.45
CA PHE A 19 -0.68 -23.31 -13.73
C PHE A 19 -0.18 -21.87 -13.64
N SER A 20 1.00 -21.67 -13.04
CA SER A 20 1.59 -20.34 -12.77
C SER A 20 0.62 -19.38 -12.09
N ARG A 21 -0.14 -19.88 -11.12
CA ARG A 21 -1.19 -19.16 -10.40
C ARG A 21 -0.70 -17.88 -9.72
N GLU A 22 0.58 -17.80 -9.37
CA GLU A 22 1.22 -16.64 -8.74
C GLU A 22 1.50 -15.50 -9.74
N MET A 23 1.45 -15.77 -11.05
CA MET A 23 1.81 -14.82 -12.12
C MET A 23 0.60 -14.33 -12.93
N ARG A 24 -0.62 -14.72 -12.54
CA ARG A 24 -1.83 -14.50 -13.34
C ARG A 24 -2.16 -13.02 -13.48
N LEU A 25 -2.03 -12.27 -12.38
CA LEU A 25 -2.24 -10.82 -12.44
C LEU A 25 -1.21 -10.14 -13.34
N LYS A 26 0.07 -10.52 -13.25
CA LYS A 26 1.13 -9.96 -14.09
C LYS A 26 0.81 -10.15 -15.58
N GLN A 27 0.49 -11.37 -15.99
CA GLN A 27 0.14 -11.70 -17.38
C GLN A 27 -1.11 -10.95 -17.88
N ALA A 28 -2.04 -10.62 -16.98
CA ALA A 28 -3.21 -9.82 -17.34
C ALA A 28 -2.84 -8.34 -17.51
N LEU A 29 -2.02 -7.79 -16.61
CA LEU A 29 -1.61 -6.39 -16.64
C LEU A 29 -0.63 -6.07 -17.78
N GLU A 30 0.26 -7.00 -18.16
CA GLU A 30 1.19 -6.83 -19.29
C GLU A 30 0.48 -6.46 -20.60
N LYS A 31 -0.79 -6.81 -20.76
CA LYS A 31 -1.59 -6.52 -21.97
C LYS A 31 -2.10 -5.08 -22.04
N ILE A 32 -2.11 -4.37 -20.91
CA ILE A 32 -2.66 -3.01 -20.77
C ILE A 32 -1.68 -2.04 -20.09
N ALA A 33 -0.45 -2.49 -19.80
CA ALA A 33 0.52 -1.72 -19.05
C ALA A 33 0.86 -0.39 -19.74
N ASP A 34 0.93 -0.40 -21.07
CA ASP A 34 1.23 0.79 -21.89
C ASP A 34 0.08 1.82 -21.95
N ASP A 35 -1.11 1.46 -21.46
CA ASP A 35 -2.28 2.35 -21.47
C ASP A 35 -2.33 3.29 -20.24
N TYR A 36 -1.49 3.05 -19.22
CA TYR A 36 -1.54 3.77 -17.94
C TYR A 36 -0.16 4.23 -17.49
N ASP A 37 -0.10 5.44 -16.92
CA ASP A 37 1.11 5.95 -16.27
C ASP A 37 1.46 5.22 -14.97
N PHE A 38 0.42 4.79 -14.24
CA PHE A 38 0.52 4.11 -12.96
C PHE A 38 -0.64 3.11 -12.81
N VAL A 39 -0.34 1.93 -12.30
CA VAL A 39 -1.32 0.92 -11.89
C VAL A 39 -1.20 0.71 -10.39
N LEU A 40 -2.25 1.03 -9.64
CA LEU A 40 -2.30 0.79 -8.20
C LEU A 40 -2.98 -0.55 -7.92
N ILE A 41 -2.30 -1.41 -7.17
CA ILE A 41 -2.82 -2.73 -6.75
C ILE A 41 -3.06 -2.69 -5.24
N ASP A 42 -4.33 -2.68 -4.84
CA ASP A 42 -4.71 -2.79 -3.43
C ASP A 42 -4.74 -4.26 -3.01
N CYS A 43 -3.94 -4.62 -2.02
CA CYS A 43 -3.76 -6.02 -1.60
C CYS A 43 -4.51 -6.30 -0.30
N PRO A 44 -5.09 -7.50 -0.13
CA PRO A 44 -5.66 -7.89 1.15
C PRO A 44 -4.60 -8.00 2.25
N PRO A 45 -4.98 -7.93 3.54
CA PRO A 45 -4.02 -7.90 4.66
C PRO A 45 -3.30 -9.24 4.90
N SER A 46 -3.72 -10.33 4.25
CA SER A 46 -3.10 -11.65 4.36
C SER A 46 -2.09 -11.89 3.24
N LEU A 47 -1.05 -12.68 3.50
CA LEU A 47 -0.10 -13.14 2.46
C LEU A 47 -0.67 -14.34 1.69
N GLY A 48 -1.90 -14.20 1.17
CA GLY A 48 -2.59 -15.18 0.34
C GLY A 48 -2.19 -15.11 -1.14
N LEU A 49 -2.85 -15.90 -1.98
CA LEU A 49 -2.56 -15.93 -3.42
C LEU A 49 -2.81 -14.60 -4.10
N LEU A 50 -3.78 -13.79 -3.63
CA LEU A 50 -4.04 -12.46 -4.18
C LEU A 50 -2.88 -11.50 -3.92
N THR A 51 -2.39 -11.44 -2.68
CA THR A 51 -1.27 -10.59 -2.31
C THR A 51 0.01 -11.03 -3.02
N ILE A 52 0.23 -12.35 -3.16
CA ILE A 52 1.36 -12.88 -3.94
C ILE A 52 1.26 -12.43 -5.40
N ASN A 53 0.08 -12.53 -6.03
CA ASN A 53 -0.13 -12.05 -7.39
C ASN A 53 0.11 -10.54 -7.52
N GLY A 54 -0.35 -9.75 -6.55
CA GLY A 54 -0.11 -8.31 -6.47
C GLY A 54 1.38 -7.99 -6.48
N LEU A 55 2.14 -8.60 -5.57
CA LEU A 55 3.58 -8.39 -5.45
C LEU A 55 4.37 -8.96 -6.65
N ALA A 56 3.88 -10.03 -7.27
CA ALA A 56 4.49 -10.60 -8.48
C ALA A 56 4.33 -9.70 -9.71
N ALA A 57 3.22 -8.95 -9.77
CA ALA A 57 2.89 -8.06 -10.86
C ALA A 57 3.42 -6.63 -10.68
N ALA A 58 3.66 -6.20 -9.45
CA ALA A 58 4.10 -4.85 -9.14
C ALA A 58 5.60 -4.62 -9.45
N ASP A 59 5.93 -3.42 -9.94
CA ASP A 59 7.31 -2.94 -10.02
C ASP A 59 7.81 -2.49 -8.65
N GLU A 60 6.93 -1.87 -7.85
CA GLU A 60 7.26 -1.32 -6.56
C GLU A 60 6.13 -1.51 -5.54
N VAL A 61 6.48 -1.57 -4.25
CA VAL A 61 5.53 -1.71 -3.14
C VAL A 61 5.61 -0.54 -2.15
N LEU A 62 4.46 0.07 -1.88
CA LEU A 62 4.27 1.06 -0.82
C LEU A 62 3.73 0.38 0.43
N ILE A 63 4.39 0.57 1.57
CA ILE A 63 4.07 -0.12 2.82
C ILE A 63 3.38 0.86 3.79
N PRO A 64 2.05 0.77 3.99
CA PRO A 64 1.37 1.54 5.00
C PRO A 64 1.60 0.93 6.40
N ILE A 65 2.07 1.75 7.34
CA ILE A 65 2.29 1.37 8.74
C ILE A 65 1.43 2.24 9.64
N GLN A 66 0.53 1.58 10.36
CA GLN A 66 -0.31 2.23 11.37
C GLN A 66 0.53 2.58 12.60
N CYS A 67 0.44 3.82 13.09
CA CYS A 67 1.21 4.30 14.24
C CYS A 67 0.68 3.77 15.60
N GLU A 68 0.62 2.46 15.78
CA GLU A 68 0.12 1.76 16.98
C GLU A 68 1.12 0.70 17.50
N TYR A 69 0.83 0.11 18.66
CA TYR A 69 1.75 -0.76 19.40
C TYR A 69 2.31 -1.93 18.57
N TYR A 70 1.49 -2.56 17.74
CA TYR A 70 1.89 -3.71 16.91
C TYR A 70 2.70 -3.36 15.66
N ALA A 71 2.92 -2.08 15.39
CA ALA A 71 3.60 -1.62 14.18
C ALA A 71 5.05 -2.12 14.08
N LEU A 72 5.76 -2.16 15.21
CA LEU A 72 7.19 -2.45 15.22
C LEU A 72 7.52 -3.92 14.97
N GLU A 73 6.69 -4.83 15.47
CA GLU A 73 6.85 -6.26 15.21
C GLU A 73 6.46 -6.60 13.77
N GLY A 74 5.35 -6.02 13.28
CA GLY A 74 4.85 -6.23 11.91
C GLY A 74 5.83 -5.74 10.83
N VAL A 75 6.62 -4.70 11.10
CA VAL A 75 7.66 -4.18 10.19
C VAL A 75 8.66 -5.26 9.80
N THR A 76 9.23 -5.97 10.77
CA THR A 76 10.32 -6.92 10.52
C THR A 76 9.79 -8.12 9.73
N GLN A 77 8.59 -8.60 10.08
CA GLN A 77 7.94 -9.70 9.39
C GLN A 77 7.58 -9.33 7.95
N LEU A 78 7.10 -8.11 7.72
CA LEU A 78 6.72 -7.63 6.39
C LEU A 78 7.94 -7.50 5.47
N THR A 79 9.05 -6.92 5.96
CA THR A 79 10.31 -6.88 5.19
C THR A 79 10.78 -8.28 4.82
N HIS A 80 10.75 -9.23 5.77
CA HIS A 80 11.12 -10.61 5.51
C HIS A 80 10.24 -11.27 4.44
N ASN A 81 8.93 -10.99 4.44
CA ASN A 81 8.01 -11.52 3.44
C ASN A 81 8.29 -10.93 2.04
N ILE A 82 8.55 -9.63 1.96
CA ILE A 82 8.93 -8.97 0.70
C ILE A 82 10.22 -9.59 0.16
N ASP A 83 11.25 -9.75 0.99
CA ASP A 83 12.53 -10.35 0.58
C ASP A 83 12.35 -11.76 -0.01
N ARG A 84 11.44 -12.55 0.56
CA ARG A 84 11.09 -13.88 0.04
C ARG A 84 10.42 -13.82 -1.32
N ILE A 85 9.51 -12.86 -1.53
CA ILE A 85 8.87 -12.66 -2.84
C ILE A 85 9.88 -12.17 -3.87
N THR A 86 10.71 -11.19 -3.51
CA THR A 86 11.75 -10.67 -4.41
C THR A 86 12.74 -11.76 -4.81
N SER A 87 13.15 -12.62 -3.88
CA SER A 87 14.14 -13.68 -4.15
C SER A 87 13.60 -14.84 -4.99
N ASN A 88 12.29 -15.15 -4.89
CA ASN A 88 11.74 -16.38 -5.49
C ASN A 88 10.78 -16.13 -6.66
N LEU A 89 10.20 -14.93 -6.78
CA LEU A 89 9.08 -14.69 -7.70
C LEU A 89 9.25 -13.42 -8.53
N ASN A 90 9.62 -12.30 -7.91
CA ASN A 90 9.76 -11.02 -8.61
C ASN A 90 11.05 -10.28 -8.21
N PRO A 91 12.20 -10.62 -8.82
CA PRO A 91 13.49 -9.98 -8.51
C PRO A 91 13.57 -8.48 -8.81
N GLN A 92 12.59 -7.94 -9.55
CA GLN A 92 12.54 -6.52 -9.91
C GLN A 92 11.74 -5.70 -8.89
N LEU A 93 10.99 -6.33 -7.99
CA LEU A 93 10.17 -5.66 -6.98
C LEU A 93 11.05 -4.84 -6.04
N LYS A 94 10.76 -3.55 -5.93
CA LYS A 94 11.42 -2.61 -5.01
C LYS A 94 10.47 -2.12 -3.94
N ILE A 95 11.00 -1.78 -2.78
CA ILE A 95 10.24 -1.00 -1.80
C ILE A 95 10.27 0.45 -2.27
N GLU A 96 9.12 0.97 -2.72
CA GLU A 96 8.94 2.38 -3.09
C GLU A 96 9.04 3.28 -1.85
N GLY A 97 8.36 2.86 -0.78
CA GLY A 97 8.46 3.60 0.46
C GLY A 97 7.61 3.07 1.59
N VAL A 98 7.78 3.72 2.73
CA VAL A 98 7.00 3.46 3.94
C VAL A 98 6.14 4.66 4.26
N LEU A 99 4.83 4.46 4.37
CA LEU A 99 3.86 5.49 4.67
C LEU A 99 3.33 5.30 6.10
N LEU A 100 3.52 6.31 6.95
CA LEU A 100 2.96 6.30 8.29
C LEU A 100 1.49 6.73 8.25
N THR A 101 0.60 5.91 8.81
CA THR A 101 -0.85 6.12 8.77
C THR A 101 -1.48 6.15 10.15
N MET A 102 -2.70 6.70 10.22
CA MET A 102 -3.51 6.76 11.43
C MET A 102 -2.82 7.43 12.63
N PHE A 103 -1.91 8.39 12.34
CA PHE A 103 -1.13 9.09 13.34
C PHE A 103 -2.01 9.96 14.25
N ASP A 104 -1.82 9.81 15.57
CA ASP A 104 -2.44 10.64 16.59
C ASP A 104 -1.36 11.28 17.48
N GLY A 105 -1.06 12.55 17.20
CA GLY A 105 -0.03 13.33 17.89
C GLY A 105 -0.31 13.61 19.37
N ARG A 106 -1.46 13.19 19.91
CA ARG A 106 -1.76 13.25 21.34
C ARG A 106 -1.15 12.09 22.12
N THR A 107 -0.72 11.04 21.44
CA THR A 107 -0.15 9.84 22.05
C THR A 107 1.35 9.82 21.87
N THR A 108 2.08 9.55 22.96
CA THR A 108 3.54 9.36 22.91
C THR A 108 3.90 8.14 22.05
N LEU A 109 3.11 7.08 22.14
CA LEU A 109 3.28 5.86 21.34
C LEU A 109 3.35 6.14 19.84
N ALA A 110 2.45 6.97 19.30
CA ALA A 110 2.47 7.28 17.88
C ALA A 110 3.75 8.02 17.47
N ALA A 111 4.29 8.89 18.34
CA ALA A 111 5.55 9.57 18.10
C ALA A 111 6.74 8.60 18.15
N ASP A 112 6.76 7.68 19.11
CA ASP A 112 7.81 6.66 19.25
C ASP A 112 7.84 5.74 18.02
N VAL A 113 6.67 5.30 17.52
CA VAL A 113 6.58 4.47 16.30
C VAL A 113 7.12 5.24 15.09
N VAL A 114 6.76 6.52 14.92
CA VAL A 114 7.26 7.36 13.83
C VAL A 114 8.78 7.45 13.87
N GLU A 115 9.37 7.67 15.04
CA GLU A 115 10.82 7.77 15.22
C GLU A 115 11.52 6.46 14.85
N GLN A 116 11.04 5.32 15.36
CA GLN A 116 11.65 4.03 15.08
C GLN A 116 11.55 3.63 13.60
N VAL A 117 10.38 3.83 12.98
CA VAL A 117 10.21 3.54 11.54
C VAL A 117 11.13 4.41 10.70
N ARG A 118 11.26 5.71 11.01
CA ARG A 118 12.20 6.61 10.34
C ARG A 118 13.66 6.22 10.58
N LYS A 119 14.01 5.73 11.76
CA LYS A 119 15.37 5.24 12.05
C LYS A 119 15.70 3.98 11.24
N HIS A 120 14.73 3.08 11.06
CA HIS A 120 14.91 1.82 10.35
C HIS A 120 14.94 2.01 8.83
N PHE A 121 13.93 2.66 8.27
CA PHE A 121 13.76 2.81 6.81
C PHE A 121 14.34 4.10 6.24
N LYS A 122 14.77 5.05 7.09
CA LYS A 122 15.48 6.29 6.70
C LYS A 122 14.80 7.01 5.53
N GLU A 123 15.52 7.17 4.42
CA GLU A 123 15.08 7.90 3.22
C GLU A 123 13.91 7.23 2.49
N THR A 124 13.67 5.93 2.73
CA THR A 124 12.53 5.19 2.15
C THR A 124 11.21 5.63 2.78
N THR A 125 11.22 6.18 4.01
CA THR A 125 10.02 6.67 4.69
C THR A 125 9.52 7.97 4.07
N TYR A 126 8.21 8.05 3.84
CA TYR A 126 7.55 9.26 3.40
C TYR A 126 7.62 10.35 4.48
N LYS A 127 7.86 11.59 4.04
CA LYS A 127 7.81 12.76 4.93
C LYS A 127 6.38 13.02 5.37
N THR A 128 5.44 12.81 4.45
CA THR A 128 4.01 12.91 4.70
C THR A 128 3.52 11.80 5.64
N VAL A 129 2.68 12.18 6.60
CA VAL A 129 2.04 11.25 7.55
C VAL A 129 0.53 11.41 7.43
N ILE A 130 -0.20 10.31 7.35
CA ILE A 130 -1.68 10.34 7.28
C ILE A 130 -2.25 10.42 8.70
N PRO A 131 -2.92 11.52 9.08
CA PRO A 131 -3.46 11.68 10.41
C PRO A 131 -4.71 10.82 10.61
N ARG A 132 -4.96 10.38 11.85
CA ARG A 132 -6.27 9.84 12.22
C ARG A 132 -7.32 10.96 12.19
N THR A 133 -8.32 10.81 11.33
CA THR A 133 -9.42 11.78 11.25
C THR A 133 -10.76 11.07 11.08
N VAL A 134 -11.80 11.61 11.72
CA VAL A 134 -13.17 11.08 11.60
C VAL A 134 -13.64 11.17 10.14
N ARG A 135 -13.38 12.29 9.46
CA ARG A 135 -13.78 12.51 8.06
C ARG A 135 -13.22 11.46 7.10
N LEU A 136 -11.96 11.06 7.27
CA LEU A 136 -11.36 10.00 6.45
C LEU A 136 -12.02 8.63 6.68
N SER A 137 -12.46 8.35 7.91
CA SER A 137 -13.20 7.12 8.24
C SER A 137 -14.67 7.16 7.79
N GLU A 138 -15.26 8.34 7.64
CA GLU A 138 -16.63 8.53 7.14
C GLU A 138 -16.72 8.41 5.61
N ALA A 139 -15.75 8.96 4.87
CA ALA A 139 -15.84 9.02 3.40
C ALA A 139 -16.22 7.68 2.71
N PRO A 140 -15.68 6.51 3.11
CA PRO A 140 -16.08 5.22 2.54
C PRO A 140 -17.56 4.87 2.75
N SER A 141 -18.20 5.29 3.84
CA SER A 141 -19.63 5.00 4.06
C SER A 141 -20.55 5.78 3.13
N TYR A 142 -20.04 6.85 2.51
CA TYR A 142 -20.70 7.61 1.44
C TYR A 142 -20.29 7.14 0.04
N GLY A 143 -19.38 6.16 -0.07
CA GLY A 143 -18.87 5.67 -1.35
C GLY A 143 -18.01 6.70 -2.10
N GLU A 144 -17.48 7.70 -1.40
CA GLU A 144 -16.71 8.79 -2.00
C GLU A 144 -15.26 8.79 -1.51
N PRO A 145 -14.27 9.10 -2.37
CA PRO A 145 -12.91 9.35 -1.92
C PRO A 145 -12.86 10.63 -1.07
N ILE A 146 -11.91 10.69 -0.13
CA ILE A 146 -11.79 11.83 0.81
C ILE A 146 -11.63 13.19 0.11
N GLU A 147 -11.03 13.23 -1.08
CA GLU A 147 -10.88 14.45 -1.88
C GLU A 147 -12.23 15.00 -2.38
N ALA A 148 -13.21 14.12 -2.62
CA ALA A 148 -14.56 14.50 -3.02
C ALA A 148 -15.45 14.78 -1.79
N TYR A 149 -15.38 13.92 -0.77
CA TYR A 149 -16.20 14.01 0.44
C TYR A 149 -15.90 15.27 1.28
N ASP A 150 -14.62 15.53 1.59
CA ASP A 150 -14.20 16.71 2.33
C ASP A 150 -12.76 17.11 1.96
N ARG A 151 -12.67 17.89 0.88
CA ARG A 151 -11.42 18.38 0.29
C ARG A 151 -10.54 19.20 1.24
N MET A 152 -11.15 19.85 2.23
CA MET A 152 -10.47 20.73 3.20
C MET A 152 -10.11 19.99 4.49
N SER A 153 -10.55 18.74 4.65
CA SER A 153 -10.16 17.91 5.77
C SER A 153 -8.65 17.70 5.85
N ARG A 154 -8.15 17.51 7.07
CA ARG A 154 -6.74 17.16 7.30
C ARG A 154 -6.33 15.87 6.55
N GLY A 155 -7.26 14.92 6.39
CA GLY A 155 -7.03 13.69 5.64
C GLY A 155 -6.84 13.94 4.15
N ALA A 156 -7.73 14.71 3.51
CA ALA A 156 -7.59 15.09 2.10
C ALA A 156 -6.29 15.85 1.82
N ILE A 157 -5.96 16.82 2.68
CA ILE A 157 -4.72 17.58 2.56
C ILE A 157 -3.51 16.65 2.65
N ALA A 158 -3.48 15.72 3.61
CA ALA A 158 -2.39 14.77 3.77
C ALA A 158 -2.22 13.85 2.55
N TYR A 159 -3.31 13.30 2.00
CA TYR A 159 -3.23 12.49 0.78
C TYR A 159 -2.78 13.29 -0.44
N ARG A 160 -3.14 14.58 -0.54
CA ARG A 160 -2.66 15.46 -1.62
C ARG A 160 -1.17 15.73 -1.52
N GLU A 161 -0.65 15.94 -0.32
CA GLU A 161 0.80 16.08 -0.10
C GLU A 161 1.54 14.76 -0.36
N LEU A 162 0.95 13.62 0.03
CA LEU A 162 1.49 12.30 -0.31
C LEU A 162 1.59 12.12 -1.82
N ALA A 163 0.52 12.44 -2.57
CA ALA A 163 0.51 12.33 -4.02
C ALA A 163 1.58 13.24 -4.67
N LYS A 164 1.80 14.45 -4.15
CA LYS A 164 2.89 15.33 -4.61
C LYS A 164 4.27 14.74 -4.31
N GLU A 165 4.45 14.18 -3.12
CA GLU A 165 5.70 13.54 -2.71
C GLU A 165 6.01 12.32 -3.59
N PHE A 166 5.03 11.44 -3.81
CA PHE A 166 5.11 10.27 -4.70
C PHE A 166 5.51 10.67 -6.12
N ARG A 167 4.79 11.63 -6.72
CA ARG A 167 5.08 12.12 -8.07
C ARG A 167 6.50 12.71 -8.20
N ARG A 168 6.96 13.44 -7.17
CA ARG A 168 8.33 13.98 -7.12
C ARG A 168 9.39 12.89 -7.09
N ARG A 169 9.18 11.80 -6.33
CA ARG A 169 10.10 10.64 -6.30
C ARG A 169 10.22 9.99 -7.69
N HIS A 170 9.14 10.01 -8.45
CA HIS A 170 9.06 9.46 -9.80
C HIS A 170 9.43 10.46 -10.92
N GLY A 171 10.00 11.62 -10.58
CA GLY A 171 10.42 12.62 -11.57
C GLY A 171 9.27 13.28 -12.34
N ARG A 172 8.03 13.20 -11.85
CA ARG A 172 6.84 13.78 -12.48
C ARG A 172 6.38 14.99 -11.65
N THR A 173 6.41 16.21 -12.20
CA THR A 173 5.97 17.45 -11.51
C THR A 173 4.49 17.73 -11.67
#